data_AF-W5P0C5-F1
#
_entry.id   AF-W5P0C5-F1
#
_cell.length_a   1.000
_cell.length_b   1.000
_cell.length_c   1.000
_cell.angle_alpha   90.00
_cell.angle_beta   90.00
_cell.angle_gamma   90.00
#
_symmetry.space_group_name_H-M   'P 1'
#
loop_
_entity.id
_entity.type
_entity.pdbx_description
1 polymer ?
#
loop_
_entity_poly.entity_id
_entity_poly.type
_entity_poly.pdbx_seq_one_letter_code
_entity_poly.pdbx_strand_id
1 'polypeptide(L)'
;KILDHTRKRAQSTIRWKRMMSLNNLQNVIYNPVIPYVGTISEQLEPGTLIVLRGHVPSDSDRFQVDLQCGSSVKPRADVAFHFNPRFKRANCIVCNTLRNEKWGWEEITYDMPFKKEKSFEIVIMVLKEKFQVAVNGKHTLLYAHRISPERIDTLGIYGKVIIHSVGFSFSSDLGSTQGSTLEQTGISKENVQKSGGSQLTLPFVARLNSSMGPGRTVVIKGEVNTNAKGSLKRFNVDLLSGKSKDIALHLNPRLNVKAFVRNSFLQEAWGEEERNITCFPFSPGMYFEMIIYCDVREFKVAVNGVHSLEYKHRFKELSKIDTLEIDGDIHLLEVRSW
;
A
#
# COMPACT_ATOMS: atom_id res chain seq x y z
N LYS A 1 11.28 -28.81 -20.10
CA LYS A 1 12.00 -27.55 -19.72
C LYS A 1 11.08 -26.33 -19.59
N ILE A 2 9.98 -26.22 -20.35
CA ILE A 2 9.05 -25.05 -20.29
C ILE A 2 8.08 -25.11 -19.08
N LEU A 3 7.67 -26.30 -18.65
CA LEU A 3 6.74 -26.51 -17.51
C LEU A 3 7.34 -26.19 -16.12
N ASP A 4 8.67 -26.17 -15.98
CA ASP A 4 9.34 -25.86 -14.70
C ASP A 4 9.42 -24.34 -14.45
N HIS A 5 9.42 -23.53 -15.50
CA HIS A 5 9.45 -22.07 -15.40
C HIS A 5 8.09 -21.47 -14.97
N THR A 6 6.97 -22.07 -15.38
CA THR A 6 5.62 -21.64 -14.99
C THR A 6 5.32 -21.97 -13.52
N ARG A 7 5.82 -23.09 -12.99
CA ARG A 7 5.66 -23.49 -11.59
C ARG A 7 6.45 -22.59 -10.63
N LYS A 8 7.68 -22.20 -11.00
CA LYS A 8 8.50 -21.26 -10.23
C LYS A 8 7.91 -19.84 -10.20
N ARG A 9 7.29 -19.39 -11.31
CA ARG A 9 6.54 -18.11 -11.35
C ARG A 9 5.34 -18.14 -10.41
N ALA A 10 4.51 -19.18 -10.46
CA ALA A 10 3.31 -19.28 -9.62
C ALA A 10 3.62 -19.45 -8.12
N GLN A 11 4.65 -20.23 -7.77
CA GLN A 11 5.12 -20.34 -6.38
C GLN A 11 5.72 -19.03 -5.86
N SER A 12 6.39 -18.25 -6.72
CA SER A 12 6.76 -16.88 -6.36
C SER A 12 5.51 -16.07 -6.03
N THR A 13 4.47 -16.06 -6.88
CA THR A 13 3.20 -15.29 -6.72
C THR A 13 2.43 -15.63 -5.45
N ILE A 14 2.47 -16.89 -5.01
CA ILE A 14 1.83 -17.34 -3.77
C ILE A 14 2.66 -16.92 -2.54
N ARG A 15 4.00 -16.90 -2.64
CA ARG A 15 4.89 -16.32 -1.62
C ARG A 15 4.74 -14.78 -1.53
N TRP A 16 4.48 -14.12 -2.66
CA TRP A 16 4.19 -12.67 -2.74
C TRP A 16 2.97 -12.26 -1.92
N LYS A 17 1.85 -12.99 -2.02
CA LYS A 17 0.63 -12.69 -1.25
C LYS A 17 0.79 -12.90 0.27
N ARG A 18 1.74 -13.76 0.69
CA ARG A 18 1.95 -14.10 2.11
C ARG A 18 2.99 -13.20 2.81
N MET A 19 3.89 -12.55 2.05
CA MET A 19 4.89 -11.59 2.55
C MET A 19 4.42 -10.13 2.56
N MET A 20 3.37 -9.77 1.79
CA MET A 20 2.88 -8.39 1.63
C MET A 20 1.86 -7.95 2.70
N SER A 21 1.90 -8.53 3.91
CA SER A 21 1.20 -7.94 5.06
C SER A 21 1.93 -6.65 5.45
N LEU A 22 1.62 -5.55 4.76
CA LEU A 22 2.12 -4.18 5.03
C LEU A 22 1.62 -3.61 6.37
N ASN A 23 0.98 -4.45 7.21
CA ASN A 23 0.54 -4.11 8.55
C ASN A 23 1.70 -3.95 9.55
N ASN A 24 2.93 -4.27 9.14
CA ASN A 24 4.14 -4.20 9.95
C ASN A 24 5.12 -3.13 9.45
N LEU A 25 4.65 -2.09 8.74
CA LEU A 25 5.54 -0.98 8.41
C LEU A 25 5.88 -0.20 9.68
N GLN A 26 7.13 -0.30 10.10
CA GLN A 26 7.73 0.49 11.18
C GLN A 26 8.44 1.72 10.61
N ASN A 27 8.73 2.68 11.50
CA ASN A 27 9.48 3.90 11.17
C ASN A 27 8.92 4.64 9.95
N VAL A 28 7.60 4.82 9.92
CA VAL A 28 6.92 5.50 8.81
C VAL A 28 7.18 7.00 8.89
N ILE A 29 7.88 7.51 7.89
CA ILE A 29 8.11 8.94 7.69
C ILE A 29 7.00 9.47 6.79
N TYR A 30 6.26 10.48 7.25
CA TYR A 30 5.19 11.12 6.50
C TYR A 30 5.64 12.46 5.92
N ASN A 31 5.25 12.71 4.67
CA ASN A 31 5.47 13.97 3.95
C ASN A 31 6.91 14.52 4.05
N PRO A 32 7.96 13.71 3.78
CA PRO A 32 9.32 14.22 3.83
C PRO A 32 9.55 15.32 2.78
N VAL A 33 10.24 16.39 3.17
CA VAL A 33 10.65 17.46 2.25
C VAL A 33 11.72 16.92 1.29
N ILE A 34 11.60 17.24 0.00
CA ILE A 34 12.54 16.80 -1.04
C ILE A 34 13.50 17.97 -1.39
N PRO A 35 14.84 17.78 -1.37
CA PRO A 35 15.55 16.51 -1.17
C PRO A 35 15.48 15.98 0.27
N TYR A 36 15.26 14.67 0.39
CA TYR A 36 15.23 13.96 1.67
C TYR A 36 16.49 13.10 1.80
N VAL A 37 17.13 13.16 2.97
CA VAL A 37 18.24 12.26 3.34
C VAL A 37 18.00 11.83 4.78
N GLY A 38 17.75 10.54 4.99
CA GLY A 38 17.44 10.01 6.31
C GLY A 38 18.11 8.69 6.58
N THR A 39 18.52 8.48 7.81
CA THR A 39 19.11 7.21 8.29
C THR A 39 18.05 6.12 8.30
N ILE A 40 18.44 4.93 7.87
CA ILE A 40 17.64 3.70 8.00
C ILE A 40 17.98 3.11 9.37
N SER A 41 16.98 2.98 10.24
CA SER A 41 17.17 2.65 11.66
C SER A 41 17.69 1.23 11.91
N GLU A 42 17.53 0.32 10.93
CA GLU A 42 17.94 -1.08 11.03
C GLU A 42 18.64 -1.54 9.75
N GLN A 43 19.43 -2.60 9.86
CA GLN A 43 20.16 -3.19 8.76
C GLN A 43 19.21 -3.79 7.71
N LEU A 44 19.56 -3.60 6.43
CA LEU A 44 18.79 -4.12 5.30
C LEU A 44 19.06 -5.62 5.07
N GLU A 45 18.45 -6.47 5.89
CA GLU A 45 18.56 -7.93 5.77
C GLU A 45 17.66 -8.52 4.66
N PRO A 46 17.97 -9.71 4.11
CA PRO A 46 17.09 -10.40 3.17
C PRO A 46 15.68 -10.60 3.74
N GLY A 47 14.67 -10.11 3.02
CA GLY A 47 13.27 -10.06 3.45
C GLY A 47 12.79 -8.64 3.78
N THR A 48 13.71 -7.71 4.04
CA THR A 48 13.36 -6.31 4.33
C THR A 48 12.58 -5.67 3.18
N LEU A 49 11.53 -4.92 3.52
CA LEU A 49 10.75 -4.12 2.57
C LEU A 49 10.94 -2.64 2.85
N ILE A 50 11.15 -1.87 1.78
CA ILE A 50 11.11 -0.40 1.79
C ILE A 50 9.95 0.01 0.90
N VAL A 51 9.01 0.76 1.46
CA VAL A 51 7.76 1.13 0.79
C VAL A 51 7.68 2.65 0.68
N LEU A 52 7.64 3.16 -0.54
CA LEU A 52 7.52 4.59 -0.81
C LEU A 52 6.19 4.86 -1.50
N ARG A 53 5.39 5.76 -0.95
CA ARG A 53 4.15 6.26 -1.56
C ARG A 53 4.33 7.72 -1.93
N GLY A 54 3.93 8.09 -3.13
CA GLY A 54 4.10 9.46 -3.61
C GLY A 54 3.35 9.75 -4.89
N HIS A 55 3.63 10.89 -5.50
CA HIS A 55 3.13 11.28 -6.81
C HIS A 55 4.19 12.01 -7.63
N VAL A 56 4.04 11.93 -8.96
CA VAL A 56 4.93 12.59 -9.91
C VAL A 56 4.31 13.93 -10.33
N PRO A 57 4.97 15.09 -10.11
CA PRO A 57 4.52 16.38 -10.62
C PRO A 57 4.42 16.42 -12.16
N SER A 58 3.56 17.30 -12.70
CA SER A 58 3.38 17.48 -14.16
C SER A 58 4.66 17.92 -14.87
N ASP A 59 5.47 18.74 -14.22
CA ASP A 59 6.72 19.30 -14.73
C ASP A 59 7.95 18.42 -14.41
N SER A 60 7.74 17.21 -13.87
CA SER A 60 8.83 16.28 -13.55
C SER A 60 9.59 15.85 -14.80
N ASP A 61 10.92 15.95 -14.75
CA ASP A 61 11.83 15.42 -15.75
C ASP A 61 12.51 14.14 -15.27
N ARG A 62 12.84 14.06 -13.98
CA ARG A 62 13.32 12.87 -13.27
C ARG A 62 13.15 13.01 -11.75
N PHE A 63 13.15 11.88 -11.08
CA PHE A 63 13.44 11.79 -9.65
C PHE A 63 14.28 10.55 -9.38
N GLN A 64 14.85 10.42 -8.18
CA GLN A 64 15.60 9.25 -7.80
C GLN A 64 15.42 8.88 -6.33
N VAL A 65 15.52 7.58 -6.08
CA VAL A 65 15.60 6.96 -4.77
C VAL A 65 16.95 6.26 -4.68
N ASP A 66 17.79 6.69 -3.76
CA ASP A 66 19.16 6.22 -3.60
C ASP A 66 19.30 5.52 -2.25
N LEU A 67 19.71 4.25 -2.26
CA LEU A 67 20.17 3.54 -1.07
C LEU A 67 21.69 3.74 -0.94
N GLN A 68 22.12 4.43 0.10
CA GLN A 68 23.47 5.00 0.24
C GLN A 68 24.22 4.40 1.44
N CYS A 69 25.55 4.43 1.36
CA CYS A 69 26.46 4.10 2.46
C CYS A 69 26.96 5.40 3.11
N GLY A 70 26.20 5.91 4.06
CA GLY A 70 26.35 7.22 4.67
C GLY A 70 25.70 8.35 3.87
N SER A 71 25.83 9.56 4.40
CA SER A 71 25.26 10.80 3.84
C SER A 71 26.32 11.86 3.50
N SER A 72 27.60 11.46 3.44
CA SER A 72 28.70 12.37 3.07
C SER A 72 28.47 12.98 1.69
N VAL A 73 28.66 14.30 1.59
CA VAL A 73 28.58 15.04 0.32
C VAL A 73 29.94 15.25 -0.33
N LYS A 74 31.04 15.10 0.42
CA LYS A 74 32.41 15.26 -0.09
C LYS A 74 33.41 14.42 0.72
N PRO A 75 33.92 13.30 0.17
CA PRO A 75 33.47 12.70 -1.08
C PRO A 75 32.00 12.27 -0.97
N ARG A 76 31.27 12.29 -2.10
CA ARG A 76 29.90 11.82 -2.14
C ARG A 76 29.85 10.35 -1.70
N ALA A 77 28.93 10.05 -0.79
CA ALA A 77 28.67 8.71 -0.31
C ALA A 77 28.42 7.73 -1.45
N ASP A 78 28.91 6.50 -1.28
CA ASP A 78 28.62 5.40 -2.20
C ASP A 78 27.09 5.21 -2.29
N VAL A 79 26.60 4.91 -3.48
CA VAL A 79 25.18 4.61 -3.73
C VAL A 79 25.10 3.15 -4.14
N ALA A 80 24.66 2.28 -3.23
CA ALA A 80 24.51 0.85 -3.46
C ALA A 80 23.40 0.52 -4.46
N PHE A 81 22.32 1.30 -4.43
CA PHE A 81 21.24 1.18 -5.41
C PHE A 81 20.67 2.56 -5.75
N HIS A 82 20.96 3.03 -6.95
CA HIS A 82 20.35 4.21 -7.56
C HIS A 82 19.14 3.77 -8.36
N PHE A 83 17.93 4.22 -8.00
CA PHE A 83 16.71 3.96 -8.75
C PHE A 83 16.17 5.29 -9.30
N ASN A 84 16.27 5.49 -10.61
CA ASN A 84 16.04 6.79 -11.23
C ASN A 84 15.06 6.76 -12.40
N PRO A 85 13.76 6.96 -12.13
CA PRO A 85 12.76 7.23 -13.16
C PRO A 85 13.04 8.54 -13.90
N ARG A 86 13.09 8.48 -15.24
CA ARG A 86 13.33 9.60 -16.16
C ARG A 86 12.16 9.70 -17.15
N PHE A 87 11.56 10.89 -17.25
CA PHE A 87 10.39 11.15 -18.11
C PHE A 87 10.73 11.85 -19.43
N LYS A 88 11.96 12.34 -19.59
CA LYS A 88 12.43 12.99 -20.84
C LYS A 88 13.21 12.00 -21.72
N ARG A 89 13.02 12.12 -23.04
CA ARG A 89 13.67 11.36 -24.15
C ARG A 89 13.37 9.86 -24.20
N ALA A 90 13.66 9.10 -23.15
CA ALA A 90 13.65 7.64 -23.19
C ALA A 90 12.53 6.99 -22.34
N ASN A 91 11.80 7.79 -21.55
CA ASN A 91 10.73 7.36 -20.63
C ASN A 91 11.04 5.99 -19.97
N CYS A 92 12.03 5.98 -19.07
CA CYS A 92 12.63 4.76 -18.55
C CYS A 92 13.03 4.91 -17.08
N ILE A 93 13.35 3.78 -16.46
CA ILE A 93 14.00 3.74 -15.14
C ILE A 93 15.46 3.35 -15.37
N VAL A 94 16.38 4.16 -14.86
CA VAL A 94 17.80 3.86 -14.85
C VAL A 94 18.21 3.40 -13.46
N CYS A 95 18.89 2.25 -13.40
CA CYS A 95 19.48 1.70 -12.19
C CYS A 95 21.01 1.68 -12.29
N ASN A 96 21.71 2.05 -11.22
CA ASN A 96 23.17 2.00 -11.18
C ASN A 96 23.71 1.95 -9.73
N THR A 97 25.03 1.80 -9.59
CA THR A 97 25.77 1.87 -8.34
C THR A 97 26.86 2.93 -8.48
N LEU A 98 27.00 3.78 -7.47
CA LEU A 98 28.11 4.74 -7.35
C LEU A 98 29.13 4.19 -6.34
N ARG A 99 30.40 4.10 -6.73
CA ARG A 99 31.52 3.75 -5.84
C ARG A 99 32.64 4.75 -5.99
N ASN A 100 33.09 5.33 -4.88
CA ASN A 100 34.16 6.34 -4.89
C ASN A 100 33.89 7.44 -5.94
N GLU A 101 32.67 7.99 -5.93
CA GLU A 101 32.19 9.02 -6.86
C GLU A 101 32.16 8.63 -8.35
N LYS A 102 32.32 7.34 -8.69
CA LYS A 102 32.24 6.83 -10.06
C LYS A 102 31.03 5.92 -10.26
N TRP A 103 30.24 6.22 -11.28
CA TRP A 103 29.12 5.36 -11.68
C TRP A 103 29.62 4.09 -12.38
N GLY A 104 28.97 2.97 -12.09
CA GLY A 104 29.18 1.71 -12.83
C GLY A 104 28.38 1.66 -14.14
N TRP A 105 28.14 0.45 -14.65
CA TRP A 105 27.29 0.24 -15.83
C TRP A 105 25.80 0.48 -15.50
N GLU A 106 25.09 1.20 -16.37
CA GLU A 106 23.65 1.43 -16.22
C GLU A 106 22.85 0.18 -16.59
N GLU A 107 21.80 -0.09 -15.82
CA GLU A 107 20.74 -1.06 -16.15
C GLU A 107 19.44 -0.30 -16.40
N ILE A 108 18.85 -0.43 -17.59
CA ILE A 108 17.72 0.40 -18.01
C ILE A 108 16.47 -0.45 -18.19
N THR A 109 15.37 -0.05 -17.54
CA THR A 109 14.04 -0.62 -17.71
C THR A 109 13.15 0.35 -18.48
N TYR A 110 12.63 -0.06 -19.64
CA TYR A 110 11.81 0.78 -20.52
C TYR A 110 10.29 0.63 -20.28
N ASP A 111 9.84 -0.47 -19.64
CA ASP A 111 8.43 -0.61 -19.22
C ASP A 111 8.16 0.34 -18.04
N MET A 112 7.83 1.60 -18.35
CA MET A 112 7.71 2.69 -17.37
C MET A 112 6.37 2.61 -16.61
N PRO A 113 6.37 2.33 -15.30
CA PRO A 113 5.15 2.27 -14.50
C PRO A 113 4.73 3.66 -13.97
N PHE A 114 5.63 4.64 -13.99
CA PHE A 114 5.36 6.00 -13.52
C PHE A 114 4.80 6.86 -14.63
N LYS A 115 3.86 7.74 -14.27
CA LYS A 115 3.29 8.75 -15.17
C LYS A 115 3.24 10.08 -14.42
N LYS A 116 3.48 11.17 -15.14
CA LYS A 116 3.25 12.53 -14.64
C LYS A 116 1.81 12.67 -14.16
N GLU A 117 1.63 13.43 -13.09
CA GLU A 117 0.34 13.68 -12.43
C GLU A 117 -0.34 12.43 -11.88
N LYS A 118 0.40 11.33 -11.71
CA LYS A 118 -0.10 10.09 -11.12
C LYS A 118 0.65 9.73 -9.85
N SER A 119 -0.10 9.20 -8.89
CA SER A 119 0.43 8.60 -7.68
C SER A 119 1.07 7.24 -7.97
N PHE A 120 1.96 6.82 -7.08
CA PHE A 120 2.61 5.53 -7.12
C PHE A 120 2.83 4.95 -5.72
N GLU A 121 2.97 3.62 -5.67
CA GLU A 121 3.55 2.86 -4.57
C GLU A 121 4.78 2.11 -5.13
N ILE A 122 5.95 2.35 -4.56
CA ILE A 122 7.17 1.58 -4.83
C ILE A 122 7.38 0.64 -3.65
N VAL A 123 7.58 -0.65 -3.94
CA VAL A 123 8.03 -1.64 -2.96
C VAL A 123 9.39 -2.16 -3.41
N ILE A 124 10.42 -1.88 -2.61
CA ILE A 124 11.77 -2.40 -2.78
C ILE A 124 11.95 -3.52 -1.75
N MET A 125 12.10 -4.75 -2.23
CA MET A 125 12.39 -5.92 -1.41
C MET A 125 13.87 -6.24 -1.49
N VAL A 126 14.52 -6.33 -0.34
CA VAL A 126 15.90 -6.77 -0.22
C VAL A 126 15.92 -8.29 -0.24
N LEU A 127 16.57 -8.89 -1.22
CA LEU A 127 16.84 -10.33 -1.27
C LEU A 127 18.33 -10.56 -1.04
N LYS A 128 18.72 -11.82 -0.83
CA LYS A 128 20.12 -12.18 -0.57
C LYS A 128 21.11 -11.64 -1.62
N GLU A 129 20.74 -11.71 -2.91
CA GLU A 129 21.66 -11.41 -4.02
C GLU A 129 21.27 -10.16 -4.82
N LYS A 130 20.11 -9.55 -4.53
CA LYS A 130 19.52 -8.48 -5.35
C LYS A 130 18.44 -7.69 -4.63
N PHE A 131 18.16 -6.50 -5.13
CA PHE A 131 16.89 -5.82 -4.90
C PHE A 131 15.84 -6.31 -5.90
N GLN A 132 14.62 -6.45 -5.43
CA GLN A 132 13.46 -6.65 -6.27
C GLN A 132 12.47 -5.50 -6.11
N VAL A 133 12.10 -4.87 -7.21
CA VAL A 133 11.22 -3.70 -7.22
C VAL A 133 9.88 -4.05 -7.85
N ALA A 134 8.80 -3.64 -7.19
CA ALA A 134 7.46 -3.60 -7.73
C ALA A 134 6.92 -2.16 -7.62
N VAL A 135 6.18 -1.73 -8.63
CA VAL A 135 5.49 -0.45 -8.65
C VAL A 135 4.00 -0.69 -8.89
N ASN A 136 3.15 -0.13 -8.03
CA ASN A 136 1.70 -0.29 -8.06
C ASN A 136 1.26 -1.77 -8.13
N GLY A 137 1.90 -2.61 -7.29
CA GLY A 137 1.63 -4.05 -7.22
C GLY A 137 2.14 -4.89 -8.40
N LYS A 138 2.70 -4.28 -9.45
CA LYS A 138 3.29 -4.98 -10.60
C LYS A 138 4.80 -5.04 -10.45
N HIS A 139 5.39 -6.23 -10.65
CA HIS A 139 6.85 -6.37 -10.72
C HIS A 139 7.43 -5.49 -11.84
N THR A 140 8.48 -4.74 -11.52
CA THR A 140 9.09 -3.77 -12.45
C THR A 140 10.50 -4.20 -12.85
N LEU A 141 11.39 -4.46 -11.88
CA LEU A 141 12.78 -4.82 -12.16
C LEU A 141 13.44 -5.60 -11.02
N LEU A 142 14.60 -6.16 -11.35
CA LEU A 142 15.57 -6.74 -10.40
C LEU A 142 16.89 -5.99 -10.55
N TYR A 143 17.62 -5.82 -9.46
CA TYR A 143 18.94 -5.19 -9.48
C TYR A 143 19.90 -5.96 -8.59
N ALA A 144 20.91 -6.61 -9.18
CA ALA A 144 21.87 -7.41 -8.43
C ALA A 144 22.71 -6.52 -7.50
N HIS A 145 22.98 -7.02 -6.28
CA HIS A 145 23.80 -6.28 -5.32
C HIS A 145 25.20 -6.10 -5.88
N ARG A 146 25.60 -4.85 -6.09
CA ARG A 146 27.00 -4.54 -6.38
C ARG A 146 27.70 -4.23 -5.07
N ILE A 147 27.14 -3.38 -4.21
CA ILE A 147 27.61 -3.16 -2.83
C ILE A 147 26.80 -4.05 -1.88
N SER A 148 27.43 -4.57 -0.82
CA SER A 148 26.74 -5.35 0.21
C SER A 148 25.62 -4.53 0.85
N PRO A 149 24.38 -5.05 0.95
CA PRO A 149 23.27 -4.37 1.63
C PRO A 149 23.56 -3.96 3.07
N GLU A 150 24.45 -4.68 3.75
CA GLU A 150 24.89 -4.40 5.12
C GLU A 150 25.57 -3.04 5.28
N ARG A 151 26.13 -2.49 4.19
CA ARG A 151 26.75 -1.15 4.17
C ARG A 151 25.74 -0.03 3.98
N ILE A 152 24.47 -0.33 3.72
CA ILE A 152 23.44 0.67 3.45
C ILE A 152 22.83 1.10 4.77
N ASP A 153 22.92 2.39 5.07
CA ASP A 153 22.39 2.99 6.30
C ASP A 153 21.58 4.27 6.03
N THR A 154 21.48 4.70 4.77
CA THR A 154 20.93 6.00 4.41
C THR A 154 20.03 5.90 3.18
N LEU A 155 18.82 6.46 3.28
CA LEU A 155 17.89 6.65 2.18
C LEU A 155 17.95 8.10 1.70
N GLY A 156 18.30 8.30 0.43
CA GLY A 156 18.24 9.58 -0.25
C GLY A 156 17.11 9.64 -1.28
N ILE A 157 16.34 10.72 -1.31
CA ILE A 157 15.31 10.96 -2.33
C ILE A 157 15.51 12.35 -2.91
N TYR A 158 15.66 12.44 -4.23
CA TYR A 158 16.03 13.68 -4.92
C TYR A 158 15.24 13.85 -6.22
N GLY A 159 15.26 15.08 -6.75
CA GLY A 159 14.59 15.45 -8.00
C GLY A 159 13.11 15.79 -7.83
N LYS A 160 12.38 15.82 -8.94
CA LYS A 160 11.00 16.31 -8.97
C LYS A 160 10.01 15.19 -8.67
N VAL A 161 9.72 15.00 -7.39
CA VAL A 161 8.76 14.03 -6.86
C VAL A 161 8.17 14.56 -5.56
N ILE A 162 6.94 14.17 -5.25
CA ILE A 162 6.34 14.42 -3.95
C ILE A 162 6.14 13.07 -3.27
N ILE A 163 6.68 12.91 -2.06
CA ILE A 163 6.59 11.68 -1.28
C ILE A 163 5.59 11.91 -0.15
N HIS A 164 4.59 11.06 -0.06
CA HIS A 164 3.58 11.09 1.00
C HIS A 164 4.03 10.25 2.19
N SER A 165 4.67 9.10 1.94
CA SER A 165 5.27 8.31 3.01
C SER A 165 6.42 7.43 2.56
N VAL A 166 7.29 7.12 3.51
CA VAL A 166 8.31 6.07 3.42
C VAL A 166 8.13 5.18 4.65
N GLY A 167 8.00 3.87 4.46
CA GLY A 167 7.94 2.91 5.56
C GLY A 167 8.89 1.75 5.34
N PHE A 168 9.28 1.10 6.43
CA PHE A 168 10.19 -0.05 6.41
C PHE A 168 9.53 -1.24 7.10
N SER A 169 9.78 -2.46 6.63
CA SER A 169 9.44 -3.69 7.37
C SER A 169 10.68 -4.56 7.41
N PHE A 170 11.26 -4.73 8.60
CA PHE A 170 12.53 -5.42 8.80
C PHE A 170 12.30 -6.89 9.16
N SER A 171 13.32 -7.73 8.90
CA SER A 171 13.21 -9.18 9.14
C SER A 171 13.16 -9.55 10.64
N SER A 172 13.65 -8.67 11.53
CA SER A 172 13.59 -8.78 12.99
C SER A 172 12.17 -9.03 13.50
N ASP A 173 11.16 -8.53 12.78
CA ASP A 173 9.74 -8.66 13.12
C ASP A 173 9.12 -10.01 12.79
N LEU A 174 9.77 -10.85 11.97
CA LEU A 174 9.33 -12.22 11.75
C LEU A 174 9.78 -13.17 12.89
N GLY A 175 10.62 -12.69 13.81
CA GLY A 175 11.26 -13.49 14.85
C GLY A 175 10.62 -13.43 16.24
N SER A 176 9.67 -12.52 16.50
CA SER A 176 9.10 -12.32 17.85
C SER A 176 7.92 -13.25 18.19
N THR A 177 7.63 -14.26 17.36
CA THR A 177 6.63 -15.31 17.69
C THR A 177 7.29 -16.67 17.88
N GLN A 178 8.01 -16.85 19.00
CA GLN A 178 8.21 -18.17 19.59
C GLN A 178 8.07 -18.09 21.10
N GLY A 179 7.06 -18.79 21.64
CA GLY A 179 6.99 -19.03 23.09
C GLY A 179 5.60 -19.12 23.74
N SER A 180 4.58 -19.71 23.12
CA SER A 180 3.57 -20.44 23.92
C SER A 180 2.96 -21.59 23.14
N THR A 181 3.44 -22.79 23.47
CA THR A 181 2.94 -24.08 23.05
C THR A 181 1.49 -24.26 23.53
N LEU A 182 0.52 -24.29 22.61
CA LEU A 182 -0.77 -24.99 22.80
C LEU A 182 -1.30 -25.44 21.42
N GLU A 183 -1.07 -26.72 21.16
CA GLU A 183 -1.83 -27.65 20.33
C GLU A 183 -2.43 -27.17 19.00
N GLN A 184 -1.65 -27.49 17.96
CA GLN A 184 -2.05 -27.61 16.58
C GLN A 184 -3.11 -28.72 16.41
N THR A 185 -4.38 -28.36 16.17
CA THR A 185 -5.37 -29.30 15.65
C THR A 185 -6.11 -28.75 14.42
N GLY A 186 -5.90 -29.50 13.34
CA GLY A 186 -6.79 -29.75 12.19
C GLY A 186 -7.82 -28.70 11.75
N ILE A 187 -7.63 -28.23 10.52
CA ILE A 187 -8.68 -27.70 9.65
C ILE A 187 -9.84 -28.71 9.56
N SER A 188 -11.01 -28.38 10.12
CA SER A 188 -12.26 -29.05 9.74
C SER A 188 -12.68 -28.53 8.36
N LYS A 189 -12.32 -29.31 7.33
CA LYS A 189 -12.81 -29.14 5.97
C LYS A 189 -14.21 -29.73 5.89
N GLU A 190 -15.24 -28.90 5.82
CA GLU A 190 -16.45 -29.27 5.09
C GLU A 190 -16.98 -28.08 4.27
N ASN A 191 -17.00 -28.32 2.95
CA ASN A 191 -17.80 -27.68 1.90
C ASN A 191 -17.60 -26.18 1.62
N VAL A 192 -16.64 -25.85 0.75
CA VAL A 192 -16.87 -25.26 -0.60
C VAL A 192 -15.61 -25.48 -1.47
N GLN A 193 -15.85 -25.73 -2.75
CA GLN A 193 -14.95 -26.23 -3.79
C GLN A 193 -13.59 -25.54 -3.96
N LYS A 194 -12.57 -26.37 -4.22
CA LYS A 194 -11.32 -25.97 -4.86
C LYS A 194 -11.59 -25.34 -6.24
N SER A 195 -11.22 -24.08 -6.41
CA SER A 195 -10.91 -23.47 -7.72
C SER A 195 -9.90 -22.33 -7.53
N GLY A 196 -9.09 -22.07 -8.55
CA GLY A 196 -7.92 -21.19 -8.49
C GLY A 196 -8.24 -19.71 -8.22
N GLY A 197 -7.26 -18.99 -7.68
CA GLY A 197 -7.18 -17.53 -7.51
C GLY A 197 -8.52 -16.77 -7.56
N SER A 198 -9.26 -16.74 -6.47
CA SER A 198 -10.52 -15.99 -6.40
C SER A 198 -10.26 -14.48 -6.45
N GLN A 199 -10.78 -13.86 -7.50
CA GLN A 199 -10.98 -12.42 -7.60
C GLN A 199 -12.07 -12.04 -6.58
N LEU A 200 -11.86 -10.98 -5.78
CA LEU A 200 -12.90 -10.50 -4.88
C LEU A 200 -14.01 -9.86 -5.73
N THR A 201 -15.22 -10.42 -5.65
CA THR A 201 -16.39 -9.94 -6.41
C THR A 201 -17.21 -8.98 -5.57
N LEU A 202 -17.83 -7.99 -6.23
CA LEU A 202 -18.77 -7.06 -5.61
C LEU A 202 -20.23 -7.49 -5.91
N PRO A 203 -21.18 -7.27 -4.97
CA PRO A 203 -20.97 -6.76 -3.62
C PRO A 203 -20.14 -7.74 -2.77
N PHE A 204 -19.18 -7.19 -2.03
CA PHE A 204 -18.34 -7.95 -1.12
C PHE A 204 -18.91 -7.79 0.29
N VAL A 205 -19.19 -8.92 0.94
CA VAL A 205 -19.69 -8.97 2.31
C VAL A 205 -18.80 -9.91 3.11
N ALA A 206 -18.29 -9.45 4.23
CA ALA A 206 -17.48 -10.28 5.12
C ALA A 206 -17.71 -9.96 6.59
N ARG A 207 -17.70 -11.00 7.42
CA ARG A 207 -17.65 -10.84 8.86
C ARG A 207 -16.22 -10.51 9.28
N LEU A 208 -16.08 -9.54 10.18
CA LEU A 208 -14.79 -9.18 10.76
C LEU A 208 -14.35 -10.30 11.72
N ASN A 209 -13.07 -10.65 11.66
CA ASN A 209 -12.45 -11.69 12.50
C ASN A 209 -12.57 -11.38 14.00
N SER A 210 -12.66 -10.11 14.35
CA SER A 210 -13.16 -9.64 15.63
C SER A 210 -13.86 -8.29 15.45
N SER A 211 -14.80 -8.03 16.35
CA SER A 211 -15.63 -6.82 16.34
C SER A 211 -14.79 -5.54 16.40
N MET A 212 -15.40 -4.43 16.02
CA MET A 212 -14.76 -3.12 16.17
C MET A 212 -14.63 -2.67 17.62
N GLY A 213 -13.68 -1.76 17.81
CA GLY A 213 -13.29 -1.18 19.09
C GLY A 213 -12.04 -0.32 18.90
N PRO A 214 -11.67 0.47 19.92
CA PRO A 214 -10.49 1.34 19.84
C PRO A 214 -9.23 0.56 19.44
N GLY A 215 -8.47 1.08 18.48
CA GLY A 215 -7.27 0.45 17.94
C GLY A 215 -7.50 -0.47 16.75
N ARG A 216 -8.75 -0.90 16.50
CA ARG A 216 -9.06 -1.81 15.38
C ARG A 216 -8.96 -1.08 14.05
N THR A 217 -8.43 -1.77 13.05
CA THR A 217 -8.17 -1.20 11.73
C THR A 217 -8.73 -2.08 10.62
N VAL A 218 -9.39 -1.46 9.65
CA VAL A 218 -9.82 -2.09 8.39
C VAL A 218 -9.09 -1.42 7.23
N VAL A 219 -8.48 -2.22 6.36
CA VAL A 219 -7.77 -1.74 5.17
C VAL A 219 -8.38 -2.34 3.92
N ILE A 220 -8.66 -1.49 2.95
CA ILE A 220 -9.31 -1.84 1.69
C ILE A 220 -8.42 -1.33 0.57
N LYS A 221 -8.04 -2.22 -0.34
CA LYS A 221 -7.31 -1.88 -1.54
C LYS A 221 -8.17 -2.15 -2.75
N GLY A 222 -8.20 -1.20 -3.67
CA GLY A 222 -8.93 -1.34 -4.91
C GLY A 222 -8.39 -0.44 -6.00
N GLU A 223 -8.98 -0.55 -7.17
CA GLU A 223 -8.81 0.40 -8.26
C GLU A 223 -10.18 0.96 -8.62
N VAL A 224 -10.33 2.26 -8.75
CA VAL A 224 -11.59 2.85 -9.19
C VAL A 224 -11.79 2.57 -10.67
N ASN A 225 -12.97 2.12 -11.08
CA ASN A 225 -13.23 1.79 -12.48
C ASN A 225 -13.06 3.02 -13.40
N THR A 226 -12.48 2.81 -14.59
CA THR A 226 -12.16 3.89 -15.54
C THR A 226 -13.36 4.40 -16.33
N ASN A 227 -14.33 3.53 -16.67
CA ASN A 227 -15.68 3.83 -17.17
C ASN A 227 -16.40 2.53 -17.58
N ALA A 228 -17.67 2.38 -17.20
CA ALA A 228 -18.68 1.74 -18.03
C ALA A 228 -19.80 2.77 -18.23
N LYS A 229 -20.26 2.93 -19.47
CA LYS A 229 -21.34 3.85 -19.86
C LYS A 229 -22.53 3.70 -18.90
N GLY A 230 -22.96 4.79 -18.26
CA GLY A 230 -24.26 4.86 -17.56
C GLY A 230 -24.33 4.46 -16.08
N SER A 231 -23.25 3.97 -15.44
CA SER A 231 -23.27 3.68 -14.00
C SER A 231 -22.97 4.91 -13.14
N LEU A 232 -23.63 4.98 -11.97
CA LEU A 232 -23.34 5.95 -10.92
C LEU A 232 -21.89 5.77 -10.46
N LYS A 233 -21.00 6.72 -10.82
CA LYS A 233 -19.56 6.74 -10.45
C LYS A 233 -19.35 6.89 -8.94
N ARG A 234 -19.73 5.88 -8.18
CA ARG A 234 -19.62 5.83 -6.73
C ARG A 234 -19.36 4.41 -6.29
N PHE A 235 -18.76 4.30 -5.12
CA PHE A 235 -18.68 3.04 -4.39
C PHE A 235 -18.98 3.32 -2.93
N ASN A 236 -19.33 2.28 -2.18
CA ASN A 236 -19.54 2.38 -0.74
C ASN A 236 -18.69 1.36 0.01
N VAL A 237 -18.36 1.73 1.23
CA VAL A 237 -17.72 0.90 2.23
C VAL A 237 -18.49 1.11 3.53
N ASP A 238 -19.09 0.04 4.02
CA ASP A 238 -20.03 0.08 5.14
C ASP A 238 -19.54 -0.82 6.27
N LEU A 239 -19.46 -0.26 7.47
CA LEU A 239 -19.28 -1.01 8.71
C LEU A 239 -20.62 -1.07 9.43
N LEU A 240 -21.13 -2.29 9.64
CA LEU A 240 -22.48 -2.49 10.15
C LEU A 240 -22.55 -3.56 11.24
N SER A 241 -23.62 -3.48 12.03
CA SER A 241 -23.96 -4.56 12.96
C SER A 241 -24.71 -5.66 12.24
N GLY A 242 -24.13 -6.87 12.15
CA GLY A 242 -24.75 -7.98 11.43
C GLY A 242 -26.13 -8.38 11.98
N LYS A 243 -26.38 -8.12 13.28
CA LYS A 243 -27.64 -8.44 13.97
C LYS A 243 -28.74 -7.41 13.72
N SER A 244 -28.47 -6.13 13.93
CA SER A 244 -29.49 -5.08 13.76
C SER A 244 -29.58 -4.53 12.34
N LYS A 245 -28.59 -4.83 11.50
CA LYS A 245 -28.40 -4.25 10.15
C LYS A 245 -28.20 -2.72 10.15
N ASP A 246 -27.99 -2.11 11.32
CA ASP A 246 -27.59 -0.71 11.42
C ASP A 246 -26.19 -0.51 10.81
N ILE A 247 -26.04 0.51 9.96
CA ILE A 247 -24.76 0.92 9.39
C ILE A 247 -24.16 1.98 10.31
N ALA A 248 -23.16 1.58 11.08
CA ALA A 248 -22.44 2.46 11.99
C ALA A 248 -21.63 3.52 11.24
N LEU A 249 -20.98 3.13 10.14
CA LEU A 249 -20.23 4.01 9.26
C LEU A 249 -20.51 3.64 7.81
N HIS A 250 -21.12 4.56 7.07
CA HIS A 250 -21.25 4.52 5.61
C HIS A 250 -20.22 5.47 5.01
N LEU A 251 -19.32 4.98 4.16
CA LEU A 251 -18.39 5.78 3.39
C LEU A 251 -18.74 5.69 1.91
N ASN A 252 -19.09 6.81 1.29
CA ASN A 252 -19.57 6.83 -0.10
C ASN A 252 -18.88 7.92 -0.94
N PRO A 253 -17.70 7.62 -1.50
CA PRO A 253 -17.09 8.45 -2.52
C PRO A 253 -17.95 8.53 -3.78
N ARG A 254 -18.42 9.74 -4.11
CA ARG A 254 -19.20 10.05 -5.32
C ARG A 254 -18.31 10.85 -6.28
N LEU A 255 -17.72 10.16 -7.26
CA LEU A 255 -16.72 10.74 -8.16
C LEU A 255 -17.31 11.75 -9.15
N ASN A 256 -18.58 11.60 -9.52
CA ASN A 256 -19.29 12.51 -10.43
C ASN A 256 -19.40 13.95 -9.89
N VAL A 257 -19.61 14.08 -8.58
CA VAL A 257 -19.73 15.37 -7.89
C VAL A 257 -18.51 15.67 -7.00
N LYS A 258 -17.48 14.81 -7.05
CA LYS A 258 -16.27 14.88 -6.22
C LYS A 258 -16.58 15.10 -4.72
N ALA A 259 -17.57 14.39 -4.19
CA ALA A 259 -17.96 14.48 -2.80
C ALA A 259 -17.68 13.15 -2.09
N PHE A 260 -17.06 13.21 -0.91
CA PHE A 260 -16.89 12.05 -0.04
C PHE A 260 -17.97 12.10 1.05
N VAL A 261 -19.11 11.48 0.75
CA VAL A 261 -20.25 11.44 1.67
C VAL A 261 -20.02 10.39 2.74
N ARG A 262 -20.39 10.72 3.98
CA ARG A 262 -20.43 9.75 5.07
C ARG A 262 -21.61 9.98 5.99
N ASN A 263 -22.13 8.89 6.53
CA ASN A 263 -23.34 8.90 7.34
C ASN A 263 -23.43 7.63 8.19
N SER A 264 -24.50 7.50 8.96
CA SER A 264 -24.92 6.28 9.63
C SER A 264 -26.39 6.01 9.27
N PHE A 265 -26.74 4.74 9.12
CA PHE A 265 -28.12 4.28 8.95
C PHE A 265 -28.52 3.54 10.22
N LEU A 266 -29.29 4.21 11.07
CA LEU A 266 -29.64 3.73 12.41
C LEU A 266 -31.15 3.74 12.54
N GLN A 267 -31.74 2.69 13.12
CA GLN A 267 -33.20 2.59 13.31
C GLN A 267 -33.96 2.81 11.99
N GLU A 268 -33.48 2.15 10.94
CA GLU A 268 -34.08 2.18 9.60
C GLU A 268 -34.10 3.56 8.91
N ALA A 269 -33.33 4.52 9.40
CA ALA A 269 -33.24 5.86 8.81
C ALA A 269 -31.79 6.33 8.63
N TRP A 270 -31.55 7.07 7.54
CA TRP A 270 -30.30 7.81 7.35
C TRP A 270 -30.26 9.04 8.25
N GLY A 271 -29.12 9.28 8.89
CA GLY A 271 -28.87 10.51 9.63
C GLY A 271 -28.50 11.69 8.73
N GLU A 272 -27.93 12.73 9.33
CA GLU A 272 -27.38 13.88 8.61
C GLU A 272 -26.08 13.48 7.87
N GLU A 273 -25.98 13.79 6.58
CA GLU A 273 -24.76 13.53 5.80
C GLU A 273 -23.63 14.51 6.17
N GLU A 274 -22.42 13.99 6.35
CA GLU A 274 -21.21 14.80 6.43
C GLU A 274 -20.45 14.74 5.10
N ARG A 275 -20.02 15.89 4.58
CA ARG A 275 -19.34 15.98 3.27
C ARG A 275 -18.04 16.78 3.29
N ASN A 276 -17.75 17.45 4.41
CA ASN A 276 -16.59 18.32 4.53
C ASN A 276 -15.30 17.52 4.34
N ILE A 277 -14.45 17.94 3.42
CA ILE A 277 -13.15 17.33 3.16
C ILE A 277 -12.24 18.38 2.53
N THR A 278 -10.94 18.33 2.83
CA THR A 278 -9.95 19.28 2.29
C THR A 278 -9.70 19.06 0.79
N CYS A 279 -9.64 17.80 0.36
CA CYS A 279 -9.46 17.41 -1.04
C CYS A 279 -10.12 16.05 -1.30
N PHE A 280 -10.81 15.90 -2.44
CA PHE A 280 -11.43 14.63 -2.81
C PHE A 280 -10.36 13.62 -3.28
N PRO A 281 -10.17 12.47 -2.59
CA PRO A 281 -8.97 11.65 -2.76
C PRO A 281 -9.08 10.55 -3.84
N PHE A 282 -10.17 10.49 -4.60
CA PHE A 282 -10.40 9.45 -5.61
C PHE A 282 -10.48 10.01 -7.03
N SER A 283 -10.10 9.20 -8.01
CA SER A 283 -10.26 9.50 -9.44
C SER A 283 -10.49 8.22 -10.24
N PRO A 284 -11.18 8.26 -11.38
CA PRO A 284 -11.36 7.07 -12.23
C PRO A 284 -10.01 6.48 -12.66
N GLY A 285 -9.88 5.15 -12.59
CA GLY A 285 -8.63 4.41 -12.87
C GLY A 285 -7.54 4.55 -11.81
N MET A 286 -7.86 5.14 -10.65
CA MET A 286 -6.89 5.34 -9.58
C MET A 286 -6.87 4.11 -8.68
N TYR A 287 -5.69 3.54 -8.44
CA TYR A 287 -5.45 2.67 -7.31
C TYR A 287 -5.65 3.42 -5.99
N PHE A 288 -6.27 2.78 -5.01
CA PHE A 288 -6.38 3.31 -3.67
C PHE A 288 -6.12 2.25 -2.60
N GLU A 289 -5.54 2.69 -1.50
CA GLU A 289 -5.54 2.04 -0.19
C GLU A 289 -6.32 2.94 0.78
N MET A 290 -7.49 2.49 1.23
CA MET A 290 -8.29 3.15 2.25
C MET A 290 -8.05 2.45 3.59
N ILE A 291 -7.76 3.24 4.62
CA ILE A 291 -7.59 2.78 6.00
C ILE A 291 -8.71 3.39 6.83
N ILE A 292 -9.45 2.56 7.54
CA ILE A 292 -10.46 2.95 8.53
C ILE A 292 -9.93 2.52 9.89
N TYR A 293 -9.54 3.49 10.70
CA TYR A 293 -9.09 3.28 12.07
C TYR A 293 -10.19 3.63 13.05
N CYS A 294 -10.51 2.71 13.96
CA CYS A 294 -11.49 2.93 15.01
C CYS A 294 -10.77 3.51 16.24
N ASP A 295 -11.00 4.79 16.55
CA ASP A 295 -10.54 5.42 17.78
C ASP A 295 -11.65 5.36 18.85
N VAL A 296 -11.37 5.85 20.06
CA VAL A 296 -12.31 5.88 21.19
C VAL A 296 -13.55 6.71 20.88
N ARG A 297 -13.42 7.81 20.11
CA ARG A 297 -14.48 8.80 19.91
C ARG A 297 -14.99 8.90 18.46
N GLU A 298 -14.16 8.52 17.50
CA GLU A 298 -14.44 8.62 16.08
C GLU A 298 -13.76 7.52 15.26
N PHE A 299 -14.20 7.36 14.02
CA PHE A 299 -13.39 6.74 12.98
C PHE A 299 -12.47 7.76 12.34
N LYS A 300 -11.22 7.38 12.10
CA LYS A 300 -10.25 8.13 11.31
C LYS A 300 -10.06 7.41 9.98
N VAL A 301 -10.24 8.12 8.88
CA VAL A 301 -10.11 7.55 7.54
C VAL A 301 -8.97 8.21 6.80
N ALA A 302 -8.07 7.40 6.25
CA ALA A 302 -6.99 7.83 5.39
C ALA A 302 -7.07 7.13 4.03
N VAL A 303 -6.67 7.84 2.98
CA VAL A 303 -6.60 7.31 1.62
C VAL A 303 -5.20 7.53 1.08
N ASN A 304 -4.55 6.47 0.60
CA ASN A 304 -3.19 6.49 0.06
C ASN A 304 -2.16 7.12 1.02
N GLY A 305 -2.29 6.83 2.31
CA GLY A 305 -1.41 7.31 3.38
C GLY A 305 -1.70 8.74 3.85
N VAL A 306 -2.68 9.44 3.27
CA VAL A 306 -3.06 10.81 3.66
C VAL A 306 -4.36 10.78 4.45
N HIS A 307 -4.33 11.33 5.67
CA HIS A 307 -5.53 11.52 6.47
C HIS A 307 -6.56 12.33 5.67
N SER A 308 -7.76 11.78 5.54
CA SER A 308 -8.82 12.37 4.72
C SER A 308 -9.91 12.97 5.59
N LEU A 309 -10.35 12.25 6.63
CA LEU A 309 -11.49 12.65 7.43
C LEU A 309 -11.61 11.95 8.78
N GLU A 310 -12.40 12.54 9.68
CA GLU A 310 -12.82 11.98 10.98
C GLU A 310 -14.34 11.93 11.09
N TYR A 311 -14.91 10.81 11.58
CA TYR A 311 -16.35 10.63 11.72
C TYR A 311 -16.69 10.19 13.14
N LYS A 312 -17.33 11.09 13.91
CA LYS A 312 -17.71 10.81 15.31
C LYS A 312 -18.67 9.63 15.39
N HIS A 313 -18.43 8.74 16.34
CA HIS A 313 -19.27 7.55 16.52
C HIS A 313 -20.71 7.94 16.81
N ARG A 314 -21.64 7.69 15.88
CA ARG A 314 -23.09 7.80 16.13
C ARG A 314 -23.62 6.51 16.76
N PHE A 315 -23.14 5.37 16.26
CA PHE A 315 -23.36 4.06 16.88
C PHE A 315 -22.29 3.80 17.95
N LYS A 316 -22.69 3.75 19.23
CA LYS A 316 -21.76 3.71 20.37
C LYS A 316 -21.29 2.31 20.74
N GLU A 317 -22.05 1.28 20.39
CA GLU A 317 -21.75 -0.10 20.76
C GLU A 317 -20.75 -0.72 19.78
N LEU A 318 -19.51 -0.22 19.74
CA LEU A 318 -18.49 -0.60 18.75
C LEU A 318 -18.30 -2.12 18.61
N SER A 319 -18.41 -2.86 19.72
CA SER A 319 -18.29 -4.33 19.76
C SER A 319 -19.41 -5.07 19.01
N LYS A 320 -20.50 -4.39 18.66
CA LYS A 320 -21.58 -4.94 17.82
C LYS A 320 -21.35 -4.72 16.33
N ILE A 321 -20.35 -3.92 15.94
CA ILE A 321 -19.96 -3.74 14.53
C ILE A 321 -19.05 -4.92 14.16
N ASP A 322 -19.59 -5.85 13.38
CA ASP A 322 -18.93 -7.12 13.07
C ASP A 322 -18.96 -7.48 11.58
N THR A 323 -19.52 -6.62 10.73
CA THR A 323 -19.70 -6.88 9.30
C THR A 323 -19.18 -5.70 8.48
N LEU A 324 -18.47 -6.03 7.39
CA LEU A 324 -18.00 -5.10 6.37
C LEU A 324 -18.69 -5.41 5.06
N GLU A 325 -19.29 -4.39 4.45
CA GLU A 325 -19.87 -4.46 3.11
C GLU A 325 -19.18 -3.45 2.19
N ILE A 326 -18.88 -3.86 0.96
CA ILE A 326 -18.26 -3.02 -0.07
C ILE A 326 -18.99 -3.25 -1.37
N ASP A 327 -19.40 -2.20 -2.06
CA ASP A 327 -20.06 -2.30 -3.36
C ASP A 327 -19.79 -1.08 -4.24
N GLY A 328 -20.15 -1.18 -5.53
CA GLY A 328 -20.09 -0.09 -6.51
C GLY A 328 -18.90 -0.15 -7.47
N ASP A 329 -18.57 1.01 -8.06
CA ASP A 329 -17.71 1.11 -9.25
C ASP A 329 -16.19 1.02 -8.95
N ILE A 330 -15.75 -0.08 -8.32
CA ILE A 330 -14.34 -0.38 -8.08
C ILE A 330 -13.99 -1.82 -8.47
N HIS A 331 -12.72 -2.07 -8.73
CA HIS A 331 -12.13 -3.39 -8.71
C HIS A 331 -11.52 -3.62 -7.33
N LEU A 332 -12.15 -4.46 -6.50
CA LEU A 332 -11.66 -4.78 -5.16
C LEU A 332 -10.48 -5.74 -5.24
N LEU A 333 -9.34 -5.35 -4.66
CA LEU A 333 -8.08 -6.09 -4.73
C LEU A 333 -7.78 -6.84 -3.44
N GLU A 334 -8.00 -6.20 -2.29
CA GLU A 334 -7.69 -6.77 -0.98
C GLU A 334 -8.53 -6.12 0.12
N VAL A 335 -8.87 -6.92 1.14
CA VAL A 335 -9.48 -6.45 2.39
C VAL A 335 -8.73 -7.11 3.55
N ARG A 336 -8.32 -6.30 4.54
CA ARG A 336 -7.67 -6.77 5.77
C ARG A 336 -8.32 -6.12 6.99
N SER A 337 -8.37 -6.85 8.10
CA SER A 337 -8.82 -6.31 9.39
C SER A 337 -7.99 -6.89 10.54
N TRP A 338 -7.62 -6.06 11.50
CA TRP A 338 -6.84 -6.45 12.68
C TRP A 338 -7.01 -5.49 13.86
#